data_AF-A0A437USY2-F1
#
_entry.id   AF-A0A437USY2-F1
#
_cell.length_a   1.000
_cell.length_b   1.000
_cell.length_c   1.000
_cell.angle_alpha   90.00
_cell.angle_beta   90.00
_cell.angle_gamma   90.00
#
_symmetry.space_group_name_H-M   'P 1'
#
loop_
_entity.id
_entity.type
_entity.pdbx_description
1 polymer ?
#
loop_
_entity_poly.entity_id
_entity_poly.type
_entity_poly.pdbx_seq_one_letter_code
_entity_poly.pdbx_strand_id
1 'polypeptide(L)' 'MPRRGRGPGNARCGGFFERLEMELSYGCDWGGVAMGGSIDMLDAYLKWYRDVRIKGDLDYRSPTQYRRDLGLAA' A
#
# COMPACT_ATOMS: atom_id res chain seq x y z
N MET A 1 -7.19 -23.48 11.04
CA MET A 1 -6.77 -22.06 11.05
C MET A 1 -5.35 -21.97 10.50
N PRO A 2 -5.07 -21.26 9.39
CA PRO A 2 -3.70 -21.10 8.92
C PRO A 2 -2.94 -20.27 9.96
N ARG A 3 -1.76 -20.73 10.37
CA ARG A 3 -0.92 -20.03 11.34
C ARG A 3 -0.54 -18.69 10.72
N ARG A 4 -1.10 -17.57 11.21
CA ARG A 4 -0.58 -16.23 10.89
C ARG A 4 0.91 -16.25 11.23
N GLY A 5 1.78 -16.16 10.23
CA GLY A 5 3.22 -16.15 10.45
C GLY A 5 3.58 -14.98 11.36
N ARG A 6 4.10 -15.21 12.56
CA ARG A 6 4.51 -14.10 13.46
C ARG A 6 5.96 -13.68 13.18
N GLY A 7 6.33 -13.63 11.90
CA GLY A 7 7.61 -13.08 11.48
C GLY A 7 7.53 -11.54 11.42
N PRO A 8 8.62 -10.81 11.72
CA PRO A 8 8.63 -9.34 11.68
C PRO A 8 8.19 -8.79 10.31
N GLY A 9 8.52 -9.49 9.22
CA GLY A 9 8.04 -9.15 7.88
C GLY A 9 6.53 -9.34 7.70
N ASN A 10 5.94 -10.41 8.25
CA ASN A 10 4.51 -10.69 8.10
C ASN A 10 3.63 -9.78 8.98
N ALA A 11 4.13 -9.35 10.15
CA ALA A 11 3.44 -8.37 10.98
C ALA A 11 3.36 -6.99 10.30
N ARG A 12 4.46 -6.55 9.66
CA ARG A 12 4.47 -5.30 8.85
C ARG A 12 3.58 -5.40 7.61
N CYS A 13 3.59 -6.54 6.93
CA CYS A 13 2.69 -6.76 5.79
C CYS A 13 1.21 -6.75 6.22
N GLY A 14 0.88 -7.32 7.38
CA GLY A 14 -0.48 -7.29 7.93
C GLY A 14 -1.01 -5.87 8.06
N GLY A 15 -0.27 -4.97 8.71
CA GLY A 15 -0.70 -3.58 8.87
C GLY A 15 -0.78 -2.80 7.54
N PHE A 16 0.02 -3.16 6.54
CA PHE A 16 -0.11 -2.61 5.18
C PHE A 16 -1.42 -3.05 4.53
N PHE A 17 -1.74 -4.34 4.54
CA PHE A 17 -2.95 -4.86 3.92
C PHE A 17 -4.23 -4.40 4.63
N GLU A 18 -4.23 -4.33 5.96
CA GLU A 18 -5.35 -3.78 6.72
C GLU A 18 -5.60 -2.30 6.36
N ARG A 19 -4.54 -1.52 6.19
CA ARG A 19 -4.66 -0.12 5.77
C ARG A 19 -5.09 0.03 4.31
N LEU A 20 -4.55 -0.81 3.42
CA LEU A 20 -4.94 -0.89 2.02
C LEU A 20 -6.45 -1.14 1.92
N GLU A 21 -6.95 -2.15 2.61
CA GLU A 21 -8.37 -2.52 2.62
C GLU A 21 -9.23 -1.38 3.16
N MET A 22 -8.81 -0.76 4.27
CA MET A 22 -9.52 0.38 4.86
C MET A 22 -9.59 1.55 3.88
N GLU A 23 -8.45 1.99 3.31
CA GLU A 23 -8.39 3.17 2.44
C GLU A 23 -9.08 2.95 1.10
N LEU A 24 -9.04 1.73 0.54
CA LEU A 24 -9.75 1.40 -0.70
C LEU A 24 -11.25 1.21 -0.51
N SER A 25 -11.69 0.79 0.68
CA SER A 25 -13.12 0.58 0.98
C SER A 25 -13.79 1.82 1.56
N TYR A 26 -13.01 2.74 2.14
CA TYR A 26 -13.55 3.93 2.76
C TYR A 26 -14.04 4.93 1.69
N GLY A 27 -15.36 5.11 1.62
CA GLY A 27 -15.99 6.05 0.69
C GLY A 27 -16.08 5.58 -0.77
N CYS A 28 -15.68 4.34 -1.06
CA CYS A 28 -15.91 3.71 -2.36
C CYS A 28 -17.06 2.71 -2.24
N ASP A 29 -18.10 2.89 -3.05
CA ASP A 29 -19.11 1.86 -3.26
C ASP A 29 -18.57 0.84 -4.28
N TRP A 30 -18.39 -0.39 -3.83
CA TRP A 30 -17.94 -1.51 -4.65
C TRP A 30 -19.10 -2.22 -5.36
N GLY A 31 -20.35 -1.80 -5.09
CA GLY A 31 -21.55 -2.32 -5.74
C GLY A 31 -21.50 -2.14 -7.25
N GLY A 32 -21.36 -3.24 -7.99
CA GLY A 32 -21.38 -3.23 -9.47
C GLY A 32 -20.05 -2.87 -10.15
N VAL A 33 -18.96 -2.68 -9.39
CA VAL A 33 -17.63 -2.49 -9.97
C VAL A 33 -17.18 -3.81 -10.61
N ALA A 34 -16.92 -3.79 -11.91
CA ALA A 34 -16.35 -4.93 -12.62
C ALA A 34 -14.94 -5.21 -12.09
N MET A 35 -14.53 -6.48 -12.08
CA MET A 35 -13.21 -6.91 -11.60
C MET A 35 -12.05 -6.11 -12.21
N GLY A 36 -12.16 -5.70 -13.49
CA GLY A 36 -11.18 -4.81 -14.14
C GLY A 36 -11.06 -3.45 -13.46
N GLY A 37 -12.18 -2.80 -13.14
CA GLY A 37 -12.18 -1.52 -12.41
C GLY A 37 -11.58 -1.64 -11.02
N SER A 38 -11.75 -2.80 -10.36
CA SER A 38 -11.10 -3.08 -9.08
C SER A 38 -9.58 -3.17 -9.20
N ILE A 39 -9.07 -3.78 -10.28
CA ILE A 39 -7.64 -3.87 -10.55
C ILE A 39 -7.05 -2.49 -10.85
N ASP A 40 -7.73 -1.68 -11.66
CA ASP A 40 -7.27 -0.33 -12.01
C ASP A 40 -7.21 0.58 -10.77
N MET A 41 -8.21 0.50 -9.88
CA MET A 41 -8.21 1.28 -8.65
C MET A 41 -7.10 0.85 -7.69
N LEU A 42 -6.84 -0.47 -7.60
CA LEU A 42 -5.73 -1.01 -6.83
C LEU A 42 -4.37 -0.56 -7.40
N ASP A 43 -4.19 -0.60 -8.71
CA ASP A 43 -2.97 -0.15 -9.39
C ASP A 43 -2.73 1.35 -9.16
N ALA A 44 -3.77 2.18 -9.31
CA ALA A 44 -3.70 3.61 -9.02
C ALA A 44 -3.32 3.88 -7.56
N TYR A 45 -3.93 3.16 -6.62
CA TYR A 45 -3.59 3.26 -5.21
C TYR A 45 -2.14 2.89 -4.93
N LEU A 46 -1.65 1.77 -5.49
CA LEU A 46 -0.27 1.32 -5.28
C LEU A 46 0.76 2.31 -5.85
N LYS A 47 0.48 2.90 -7.02
CA LYS A 47 1.30 3.97 -7.61
C LYS A 47 1.33 5.20 -6.70
N TRP A 48 0.18 5.66 -6.23
CA TRP A 48 0.09 6.78 -5.29
C TRP A 48 0.82 6.50 -3.97
N TYR A 49 0.62 5.31 -3.40
CA TYR A 49 1.28 4.88 -2.16
C TYR A 49 2.81 4.87 -2.31
N ARG A 50 3.30 4.43 -3.47
CA ARG A 50 4.73 4.34 -3.78
C ARG A 50 5.37 5.72 -3.99
N ASP A 51 4.73 6.57 -4.78
CA ASP A 51 5.38 7.78 -5.32
C ASP A 51 5.02 9.06 -4.56
N VAL A 52 3.81 9.13 -4.02
CA VAL A 52 3.24 10.37 -3.49
C VAL A 52 3.10 10.32 -1.97
N ARG A 53 2.70 9.18 -1.41
CA ARG A 53 2.38 9.09 0.02
C ARG A 53 3.61 9.35 0.89
N ILE A 54 3.52 10.39 1.71
CA ILE A 54 4.56 10.75 2.68
C ILE A 54 4.47 9.87 3.93
N LYS A 55 5.64 9.39 4.38
CA LYS A 55 5.76 8.47 5.52
C LYS A 55 6.73 9.04 6.56
N GLY A 56 6.26 9.21 7.79
CA GLY A 56 7.08 9.72 8.90
C GLY A 56 8.26 8.81 9.25
N ASP A 57 8.09 7.49 9.11
CA ASP A 57 9.16 6.50 9.29
C ASP A 57 10.20 6.51 8.14
N LEU A 58 9.94 7.24 7.06
CA LEU A 58 10.85 7.47 5.94
C LEU A 58 11.36 8.91 5.92
N ASP A 59 11.49 9.55 7.08
CA ASP A 59 11.96 10.93 7.20
C ASP A 59 11.11 11.90 6.34
N TYR A 60 9.79 11.74 6.44
CA TYR A 60 8.80 12.55 5.73
C TYR A 60 8.97 12.59 4.20
N ARG A 61 9.43 11.48 3.62
CA ARG A 61 9.53 11.27 2.16
C ARG A 61 8.57 10.18 1.68
N SER A 62 8.36 10.13 0.36
CA SER A 62 7.66 9.00 -0.27
C SER A 62 8.57 7.78 -0.37
N PRO A 63 8.03 6.55 -0.45
CA PRO A 63 8.83 5.34 -0.63
C PRO A 63 9.81 5.40 -1.79
N THR A 64 9.38 5.90 -2.96
CA THR A 64 10.28 6.08 -4.12
C THR A 64 11.39 7.08 -3.82
N GLN A 65 11.05 8.25 -3.27
CA GLN A 65 12.03 9.28 -2.98
C GLN A 65 13.06 8.81 -1.95
N TYR A 66 12.61 8.18 -0.87
CA TYR A 66 13.48 7.61 0.15
C TYR A 66 14.45 6.56 -0.45
N ARG A 67 13.98 5.71 -1.35
CA ARG A 67 14.84 4.71 -2.01
C ARG A 67 15.85 5.34 -2.99
N ARG A 68 15.47 6.41 -3.69
CA ARG A 68 16.38 7.16 -4.56
C ARG A 68 17.50 7.83 -3.77
N ASP A 69 17.16 8.45 -2.64
CA ASP A 69 18.14 9.10 -1.77
C ASP A 69 19.13 8.09 -1.17
N LEU A 70 18.72 6.83 -1.00
CA LEU A 70 19.58 5.72 -0.60
C LEU A 70 20.37 5.10 -1.78
N GLY A 71 20.17 5.54 -3.02
CA GLY A 71 20.77 4.93 -4.21
C GLY A 71 20.24 3.52 -4.53
N LEU A 72 19.08 3.14 -3.99
CA LEU A 72 18.45 1.82 -4.14
C LEU A 72 17.39 1.76 -5.27
N ALA A 73 17.13 2.90 -5.91
CA ALA A 73 16.22 3.05 -7.03
C ALA A 73 16.73 4.14 -7.96
N ALA A 74 16.51 3.96 -9.27
CA ALA A 74 16.86 4.94 -10.31
C ALA A 74 15.86 6.11 -10.40
#